data_AF-A0A0K2VTD2-F1
#
_entry.id   AF-A0A0K2VTD2-F1
#
_cell.length_a   1.000
_cell.length_b   1.000
_cell.length_c   1.000
_cell.angle_alpha   90.00
_cell.angle_beta   90.00
_cell.angle_gamma   90.00
#
_symmetry.space_group_name_H-M   'P 1'
#
loop_
_entity.id
_entity.type
_entity.pdbx_description
1 polymer ?
#
loop_
_entity_poly.entity_id
_entity_poly.type
_entity_poly.pdbx_seq_one_letter_code
_entity_poly.pdbx_strand_id
1 'polypeptide(L)'
;MSSFSVVKPKIDPAKGARAVKPDGSADYNDRVEIGPTDLAFAEWADRGLIAPNLERMRKRRLDRIVQQLRQRDYAGVLCFDPINIRYATDTSNMQIWIMHNPSRAAFISADGYVVLWDFHRCGHLSNYLPLINETREGGAGFFYFVAGDEEEAVAKQFAGELDELPRRSGGKNRRLAVDRIEVPDLRALDAVGIEVCNGMQLRERARAIKGCGRDQCHALLASNLRDCRR
;
A
#
# COMPACT_ATOMS: atom_id res chain seq x y z
N MET A 1 -20.54 53.99 11.43
CA MET A 1 -19.30 53.21 11.37
C MET A 1 -19.64 51.78 11.71
N SER A 2 -19.48 50.87 10.75
CA SER A 2 -19.99 49.49 10.83
C SER A 2 -19.13 48.64 11.78
N SER A 3 -19.74 48.14 12.85
CA SER A 3 -19.10 47.41 13.95
C SER A 3 -19.00 45.88 13.70
N PHE A 4 -18.65 45.47 12.47
CA PHE A 4 -18.51 44.05 12.12
C PHE A 4 -17.07 43.64 11.83
N SER A 5 -16.11 44.12 12.63
CA SER A 5 -14.73 43.62 12.55
C SER A 5 -14.52 42.53 13.60
N VAL A 6 -14.36 41.28 13.14
CA VAL A 6 -13.99 40.16 14.01
C VAL A 6 -12.61 40.43 14.59
N VAL A 7 -12.53 40.60 15.91
CA VAL A 7 -11.33 41.03 16.67
C VAL A 7 -10.18 39.99 16.65
N LYS A 8 -10.40 38.80 16.10
CA LYS A 8 -9.35 37.79 15.85
C LYS A 8 -9.63 37.05 14.54
N PRO A 9 -8.69 37.05 13.57
CA PRO A 9 -8.81 36.13 12.45
C PRO A 9 -8.86 34.70 12.99
N LYS A 10 -9.84 33.89 12.54
CA LYS A 10 -9.99 32.47 12.93
C LYS A 10 -8.78 31.61 12.53
N ILE A 11 -7.94 32.12 11.64
CA ILE A 11 -6.78 31.42 11.07
C ILE A 11 -5.54 32.25 11.36
N ASP A 12 -4.59 31.63 12.05
CA ASP A 12 -3.24 32.15 12.27
C ASP A 12 -2.35 31.66 11.13
N PRO A 13 -1.88 32.54 10.22
CA PRO A 13 -1.00 32.16 9.11
C PRO A 13 0.36 31.62 9.56
N ALA A 14 0.78 31.88 10.80
CA ALA A 14 2.03 31.37 11.36
C ALA A 14 1.91 29.91 11.85
N LYS A 15 0.69 29.38 12.02
CA LYS A 15 0.41 27.95 12.30
C LYS A 15 0.34 27.10 11.02
N GLY A 16 1.10 27.48 9.99
CA GLY A 16 1.13 26.78 8.70
C GLY A 16 1.77 25.40 8.74
N ALA A 17 2.54 25.07 9.78
CA ALA A 17 2.98 23.71 10.03
C ALA A 17 1.90 22.98 10.84
N ARG A 18 1.11 22.11 10.18
CA ARG A 18 0.27 21.14 10.91
C ARG A 18 1.19 20.39 11.89
N ALA A 19 0.83 20.39 13.17
CA ALA A 19 1.54 19.59 14.16
C ALA A 19 1.61 18.13 13.69
N VAL A 20 2.73 17.46 13.95
CA VAL A 20 2.97 16.07 13.57
C VAL A 20 3.29 15.24 14.82
N LYS A 21 2.85 13.99 14.81
CA LYS A 21 3.22 12.98 15.81
C LYS A 21 4.71 12.59 15.64
N PRO A 22 5.31 11.88 16.61
CA PRO A 22 6.72 11.47 16.54
C PRO A 22 7.12 10.68 15.29
N ASP A 23 6.17 10.02 14.63
CA ASP A 23 6.37 9.24 13.40
C ASP A 23 6.17 10.04 12.10
N GLY A 24 5.87 11.34 12.21
CA GLY A 24 5.60 12.26 11.10
C GLY A 24 4.14 12.26 10.61
N SER A 25 3.25 11.44 11.18
CA SER A 25 1.82 11.49 10.86
C SER A 25 1.16 12.76 11.40
N ALA A 26 0.07 13.22 10.78
CA ALA A 26 -0.60 14.46 11.17
C ALA A 26 -1.17 14.39 12.60
N ASP A 27 -0.80 15.31 13.49
CA ASP A 27 -1.32 15.33 14.86
C ASP A 27 -2.74 15.95 14.89
N TYR A 28 -3.70 15.13 14.47
CA TYR A 28 -5.11 15.50 14.36
C TYR A 28 -5.96 14.30 14.78
N ASN A 29 -6.78 14.47 15.83
CA ASN A 29 -7.51 13.37 16.46
C ASN A 29 -8.56 12.74 15.53
N ASP A 30 -9.18 13.53 14.65
CA ASP A 30 -10.22 13.02 13.73
C ASP A 30 -9.66 12.65 12.34
N ARG A 31 -8.34 12.40 12.26
CA ARG A 31 -7.72 11.90 11.02
C ARG A 31 -8.18 10.46 10.75
N VAL A 32 -8.25 10.09 9.47
CA VAL A 32 -8.60 8.71 9.07
C VAL A 32 -7.48 7.73 9.38
N GLU A 33 -6.23 8.16 9.24
CA GLU A 33 -5.05 7.32 9.48
C GLU A 33 -4.93 6.89 10.95
N ILE A 34 -5.12 5.60 11.21
CA ILE A 34 -4.83 5.02 12.53
C ILE A 34 -3.33 4.84 12.73
N GLY A 35 -2.90 4.60 13.96
CA GLY A 35 -1.50 4.39 14.30
C GLY A 35 -1.31 4.04 15.77
N PRO A 36 -0.07 4.11 16.27
CA PRO A 36 0.21 3.98 17.70
C PRO A 36 -0.59 5.01 18.51
N THR A 37 -0.99 4.62 19.71
CA THR A 37 -1.66 5.52 20.67
C THR A 37 -0.64 6.45 21.31
N ASP A 38 -1.11 7.55 21.91
CA ASP A 38 -0.22 8.46 22.65
C ASP A 38 0.47 7.76 23.82
N LEU A 39 -0.18 6.77 24.45
CA LEU A 39 0.44 5.88 25.44
C LEU A 39 1.63 5.12 24.85
N ALA A 40 1.48 4.53 23.66
CA ALA A 40 2.56 3.79 23.01
C ALA A 40 3.75 4.73 22.66
N PHE A 41 3.47 5.95 22.19
CA PHE A 41 4.52 6.93 21.93
C PHE A 41 5.26 7.37 23.20
N ALA A 42 4.55 7.60 24.31
CA ALA A 42 5.16 7.93 25.59
C ALA A 42 6.06 6.79 26.09
N GLU A 43 5.56 5.56 26.03
CA GLU A 43 6.29 4.35 26.38
C GLU A 43 7.54 4.11 25.52
N TRP A 44 7.54 4.51 24.25
CA TRP A 44 8.71 4.48 23.38
C TRP A 44 9.72 5.54 23.77
N ALA A 45 9.25 6.77 24.06
CA ALA A 45 10.11 7.87 24.49
C ALA A 45 10.82 7.56 25.81
N ASP A 46 10.12 7.01 26.80
CA ASP A 46 10.68 6.60 28.10
C ASP A 46 11.79 5.54 27.96
N ARG A 47 11.69 4.70 26.93
CA ARG A 47 12.67 3.66 26.61
C ARG A 47 13.75 4.13 25.63
N GLY A 48 13.76 5.42 25.25
CA GLY A 48 14.70 5.98 24.29
C GLY A 48 14.55 5.40 22.87
N LEU A 49 13.38 4.87 22.53
CA LEU A 49 13.09 4.34 21.20
C LEU A 49 12.67 5.47 20.26
N ILE A 50 13.34 5.56 19.12
CA ILE A 50 13.02 6.54 18.09
C ILE A 50 11.86 5.99 17.24
N ALA A 51 10.77 6.75 17.14
CA ALA A 51 9.65 6.42 16.27
C ALA A 51 10.08 6.49 14.79
N PRO A 52 9.56 5.58 13.93
CA PRO A 52 9.90 5.59 12.51
C PRO A 52 9.24 6.76 11.80
N ASN A 53 9.97 7.39 10.86
CA ASN A 53 9.33 8.31 9.92
C ASN A 53 8.53 7.51 8.87
N LEU A 54 7.19 7.62 8.90
CA LEU A 54 6.29 6.81 8.07
C LEU A 54 6.47 7.09 6.57
N GLU A 55 6.62 8.35 6.18
CA GLU A 55 6.79 8.75 4.78
C GLU A 55 8.03 8.09 4.16
N ARG A 56 9.18 8.23 4.82
CA ARG A 56 10.45 7.60 4.41
C ARG A 56 10.35 6.08 4.42
N MET A 57 9.63 5.51 5.39
CA MET A 57 9.41 4.07 5.46
C MET A 57 8.61 3.56 4.27
N ARG A 58 7.49 4.21 3.94
CA ARG A 58 6.62 3.88 2.80
C ARG A 58 7.37 3.98 1.49
N LYS A 59 8.07 5.10 1.25
CA LYS A 59 8.86 5.31 0.04
C LYS A 59 9.93 4.25 -0.14
N ARG A 60 10.66 3.92 0.93
CA ARG A 60 11.69 2.87 0.90
C ARG A 60 11.13 1.50 0.55
N ARG A 61 9.96 1.13 1.09
CA ARG A 61 9.32 -0.16 0.77
C ARG A 61 8.94 -0.24 -0.70
N LEU A 62 8.35 0.83 -1.24
CA LEU A 62 8.03 0.93 -2.67
C LEU A 62 9.29 0.82 -3.54
N ASP A 63 10.34 1.57 -3.22
CA ASP A 63 11.60 1.54 -3.97
C ASP A 63 12.24 0.15 -4.00
N ARG A 64 12.11 -0.61 -2.92
CA ARG A 64 12.60 -2.00 -2.86
C ARG A 64 11.79 -2.93 -3.75
N ILE A 65 10.47 -2.78 -3.81
CA ILE A 65 9.63 -3.55 -4.72
C ILE A 65 10.04 -3.26 -6.17
N VAL A 66 10.15 -1.98 -6.53
CA VAL A 66 10.58 -1.52 -7.86
C VAL A 66 11.95 -2.07 -8.23
N GLN A 67 12.90 -2.05 -7.30
CA GLN A 67 14.22 -2.64 -7.51
C GLN A 67 14.13 -4.15 -7.81
N GLN A 68 13.32 -4.90 -7.06
CA GLN A 68 13.17 -6.34 -7.28
C GLN A 68 12.46 -6.68 -8.60
N LEU A 69 11.52 -5.83 -9.04
CA LEU A 69 10.86 -5.95 -10.34
C LEU A 69 11.86 -5.78 -11.49
N ARG A 70 12.65 -4.70 -11.45
CA ARG A 70 13.68 -4.40 -12.47
C ARG A 70 14.74 -5.50 -12.55
N GLN A 71 15.17 -6.05 -11.42
CA GLN A 71 16.14 -7.15 -11.38
C GLN A 71 15.65 -8.44 -12.05
N ARG A 72 14.34 -8.63 -12.19
CA ARG A 72 13.74 -9.84 -12.77
C ARG A 72 13.12 -9.62 -14.14
N ASP A 73 13.19 -8.39 -14.64
CA ASP A 73 12.49 -7.97 -15.85
C ASP A 73 10.99 -8.29 -15.80
N TYR A 74 10.34 -7.88 -14.70
CA TYR A 74 8.88 -7.94 -14.56
C TYR A 74 8.27 -6.56 -14.82
N ALA A 75 7.13 -6.54 -15.51
CA ALA A 75 6.37 -5.31 -15.77
C ALA A 75 5.77 -4.74 -14.48
N GLY A 76 5.41 -5.62 -13.54
CA GLY A 76 4.87 -5.24 -12.25
C GLY A 76 4.67 -6.43 -11.31
N VAL A 77 4.10 -6.15 -10.14
CA VAL A 77 3.59 -7.14 -9.20
C VAL A 77 2.15 -6.83 -8.85
N LEU A 78 1.31 -7.87 -8.83
CA LEU A 78 -0.05 -7.86 -8.33
C LEU A 78 -0.07 -8.58 -6.98
N CYS A 79 -0.56 -7.89 -5.94
CA CYS A 79 -0.62 -8.40 -4.59
C CYS A 79 -2.08 -8.51 -4.13
N PHE A 80 -2.52 -9.71 -3.78
CA PHE A 80 -3.80 -9.97 -3.11
C PHE A 80 -3.62 -10.31 -1.63
N ASP A 81 -2.42 -10.70 -1.19
CA ASP A 81 -2.15 -10.93 0.25
C ASP A 81 -2.19 -9.57 1.00
N PRO A 82 -3.05 -9.42 2.04
CA PRO A 82 -3.16 -8.17 2.78
C PRO A 82 -1.83 -7.72 3.41
N ILE A 83 -0.95 -8.65 3.77
CA ILE A 83 0.39 -8.35 4.29
C ILE A 83 1.27 -7.76 3.19
N ASN A 84 1.14 -8.27 1.95
CA ASN A 84 1.88 -7.72 0.83
C ASN A 84 1.36 -6.35 0.41
N ILE A 85 0.03 -6.18 0.37
CA ILE A 85 -0.61 -4.89 0.14
C ILE A 85 -0.19 -3.89 1.20
N ARG A 86 -0.19 -4.29 2.48
CA ARG A 86 0.26 -3.47 3.61
C ARG A 86 1.72 -3.07 3.48
N TYR A 87 2.61 -3.96 3.06
CA TYR A 87 4.01 -3.59 2.87
C TYR A 87 4.19 -2.63 1.68
N ALA A 88 3.42 -2.77 0.60
CA ALA A 88 3.53 -1.90 -0.57
C ALA A 88 2.96 -0.49 -0.31
N THR A 89 1.80 -0.41 0.36
CA THR A 89 1.01 0.83 0.45
C THR A 89 0.87 1.38 1.86
N ASP A 90 1.19 0.58 2.89
CA ASP A 90 0.95 0.87 4.31
C ASP A 90 -0.51 1.13 4.69
N THR A 91 -1.45 0.76 3.81
CA THR A 91 -2.88 0.82 4.07
C THR A 91 -3.38 -0.41 4.81
N SER A 92 -4.45 -0.23 5.59
CA SER A 92 -5.20 -1.33 6.19
C SER A 92 -6.70 -1.17 5.95
N ASN A 93 -7.32 -2.19 5.39
CA ASN A 93 -8.77 -2.35 5.32
C ASN A 93 -9.11 -3.80 5.69
N MET A 94 -9.98 -4.00 6.67
CA MET A 94 -10.48 -5.31 7.14
C MET A 94 -9.46 -6.46 7.09
N GLN A 95 -8.25 -6.26 7.64
CA GLN A 95 -7.09 -7.12 7.35
C GLN A 95 -7.37 -8.62 7.53
N ILE A 96 -8.01 -9.00 8.64
CA ILE A 96 -8.35 -10.41 8.92
C ILE A 96 -9.32 -10.96 7.89
N TRP A 97 -10.36 -10.20 7.54
CA TRP A 97 -11.32 -10.59 6.52
C TRP A 97 -10.64 -10.77 5.16
N ILE A 98 -9.75 -9.84 4.78
CA ILE A 98 -9.03 -9.91 3.50
C ILE A 98 -8.05 -11.09 3.45
N MET A 99 -7.60 -11.63 4.59
CA MET A 99 -6.72 -12.82 4.58
C MET A 99 -7.38 -14.03 3.94
N HIS A 100 -8.70 -14.19 4.07
CA HIS A 100 -9.42 -15.34 3.49
C HIS A 100 -10.44 -14.94 2.42
N ASN A 101 -10.64 -13.64 2.19
CA ASN A 101 -11.52 -13.10 1.16
C ASN A 101 -10.72 -12.10 0.31
N PRO A 102 -10.13 -12.52 -0.82
CA PRO A 102 -9.31 -11.64 -1.64
C PRO A 102 -10.20 -10.65 -2.39
N SER A 103 -10.74 -9.62 -1.73
CA SER A 103 -11.49 -8.51 -2.38
C SER A 103 -10.66 -7.24 -2.54
N ARG A 104 -9.34 -7.32 -2.31
CA ARG A 104 -8.43 -6.18 -2.38
C ARG A 104 -7.18 -6.61 -3.10
N ALA A 105 -6.71 -5.76 -4.02
CA ALA A 105 -5.46 -5.98 -4.71
C ALA A 105 -4.67 -4.68 -4.85
N ALA A 106 -3.35 -4.80 -4.90
CA ALA A 106 -2.46 -3.70 -5.24
C ALA A 106 -1.56 -4.10 -6.41
N PHE A 107 -1.54 -3.28 -7.46
CA PHE A 107 -0.58 -3.38 -8.54
C PHE A 107 0.54 -2.35 -8.34
N ILE A 108 1.78 -2.79 -8.53
CA ILE A 108 2.96 -1.93 -8.53
C ILE A 108 3.76 -2.23 -9.79
N SER A 109 3.95 -1.24 -10.65
CA SER A 109 4.76 -1.36 -11.87
C SER A 109 6.26 -1.21 -11.61
N ALA A 110 7.06 -1.55 -12.62
CA ALA A 110 8.53 -1.38 -12.58
C ALA A 110 9.01 0.09 -12.62
N ASP A 111 8.14 1.06 -12.88
CA ASP A 111 8.40 2.49 -12.75
C ASP A 111 7.91 3.07 -11.41
N GLY A 112 7.20 2.27 -10.60
CA GLY A 112 6.73 2.67 -9.27
C GLY A 112 5.32 3.26 -9.25
N TYR A 113 4.56 3.13 -10.34
CA TYR A 113 3.14 3.42 -10.37
C TYR A 113 2.35 2.41 -9.54
N VAL A 114 1.50 2.90 -8.65
CA VAL A 114 0.73 2.10 -7.69
C VAL A 114 -0.76 2.27 -7.93
N VAL A 115 -1.44 1.16 -8.19
CA VAL A 115 -2.91 1.09 -8.26
C VAL A 115 -3.41 0.22 -7.12
N LEU A 116 -4.42 0.68 -6.40
CA LEU A 116 -5.07 -0.06 -5.33
C LEU A 116 -6.55 -0.24 -5.68
N TRP A 117 -6.98 -1.49 -5.84
CA TRP A 117 -8.39 -1.82 -5.85
C TRP A 117 -8.84 -2.06 -4.42
N ASP A 118 -9.68 -1.16 -3.91
CA ASP A 118 -10.21 -1.26 -2.56
C ASP A 118 -11.69 -1.68 -2.58
N PHE A 119 -12.16 -2.11 -1.41
CA PHE A 119 -13.56 -2.51 -1.25
C PHE A 119 -14.50 -1.33 -1.56
N HIS A 120 -15.74 -1.64 -1.94
CA HIS A 120 -16.71 -0.62 -2.32
C HIS A 120 -16.85 0.48 -1.26
N ARG A 121 -16.77 1.75 -1.69
CA ARG A 121 -16.87 2.95 -0.85
C ARG A 121 -15.79 3.09 0.24
N CYS A 122 -14.68 2.38 0.11
CA CYS A 122 -13.57 2.42 1.07
C CYS A 122 -12.40 3.32 0.65
N GLY A 123 -12.50 4.10 -0.45
CA GLY A 123 -11.38 4.95 -0.91
C GLY A 123 -10.84 5.94 0.13
N HIS A 124 -11.69 6.38 1.05
CA HIS A 124 -11.29 7.24 2.18
C HIS A 124 -10.16 6.64 3.05
N LEU A 125 -10.02 5.31 3.10
CA LEU A 125 -9.00 4.60 3.88
C LEU A 125 -7.58 4.68 3.29
N SER A 126 -7.43 5.11 2.04
CA SER A 126 -6.16 5.09 1.31
C SER A 126 -5.85 6.40 0.58
N ASN A 127 -6.86 7.21 0.23
CA ASN A 127 -6.70 8.44 -0.57
C ASN A 127 -5.77 9.50 0.04
N TYR A 128 -5.50 9.45 1.35
CA TYR A 128 -4.54 10.36 2.00
C TYR A 128 -3.07 9.96 1.79
N LEU A 129 -2.79 8.80 1.19
CA LEU A 129 -1.43 8.28 1.00
C LEU A 129 -0.90 8.67 -0.39
N PRO A 130 0.14 9.51 -0.48
CA PRO A 130 0.56 10.11 -1.74
C PRO A 130 1.26 9.15 -2.70
N LEU A 131 1.66 7.96 -2.24
CA LEU A 131 2.31 6.94 -3.07
C LEU A 131 1.32 6.06 -3.83
N ILE A 132 0.01 6.18 -3.58
CA ILE A 132 -1.03 5.49 -4.33
C ILE A 132 -1.47 6.42 -5.46
N ASN A 133 -1.23 6.03 -6.71
CA ASN A 133 -1.55 6.86 -7.88
C ASN A 133 -3.02 6.77 -8.26
N GLU A 134 -3.61 5.57 -8.17
CA GLU A 134 -5.02 5.33 -8.43
C GLU A 134 -5.63 4.48 -7.32
N THR A 135 -6.80 4.90 -6.81
CA THR A 135 -7.68 4.03 -6.04
C THR A 135 -8.86 3.67 -6.93
N ARG A 136 -9.04 2.38 -7.21
CA ARG A 136 -10.17 1.85 -7.97
C ARG A 136 -11.17 1.22 -7.01
N GLU A 137 -12.44 1.56 -7.20
CA GLU A 137 -13.54 0.96 -6.46
C GLU A 137 -14.04 -0.29 -7.18
N GLY A 138 -14.70 -1.20 -6.45
CA GLY A 138 -15.15 -2.48 -7.01
C GLY A 138 -14.61 -3.71 -6.30
N GLY A 139 -13.57 -3.53 -5.49
CA GLY A 139 -12.73 -4.61 -5.01
C GLY A 139 -11.87 -5.22 -6.14
N ALA A 140 -11.02 -6.16 -5.76
CA ALA A 140 -10.28 -7.00 -6.70
C ALA A 140 -10.20 -8.42 -6.16
N GLY A 141 -10.48 -9.39 -7.03
CA GLY A 141 -10.58 -10.80 -6.70
C GLY A 141 -12.04 -11.21 -6.51
N PHE A 142 -12.53 -11.95 -7.50
CA PHE A 142 -13.95 -12.26 -7.67
C PHE A 142 -14.19 -13.69 -7.22
N PHE A 143 -14.08 -13.90 -5.92
CA PHE A 143 -14.52 -15.14 -5.31
C PHE A 143 -16.04 -15.12 -5.14
N TYR A 144 -16.60 -16.32 -5.05
CA TYR A 144 -18.01 -16.60 -5.24
C TYR A 144 -18.95 -15.75 -4.39
N PHE A 145 -18.55 -15.41 -3.17
CA PHE A 145 -19.36 -14.59 -2.27
C PHE A 145 -19.65 -13.18 -2.83
N VAL A 146 -18.71 -12.58 -3.57
CA VAL A 146 -18.87 -11.23 -4.12
C VAL A 146 -19.49 -11.25 -5.51
N ALA A 147 -19.06 -12.20 -6.37
CA ALA A 147 -19.44 -12.22 -7.77
C ALA A 147 -20.57 -13.21 -8.12
N GLY A 148 -20.90 -14.16 -7.25
CA GLY A 148 -21.87 -15.21 -7.54
C GLY A 148 -21.49 -15.99 -8.80
N ASP A 149 -22.45 -16.25 -9.69
CA ASP A 149 -22.20 -16.99 -10.94
C ASP A 149 -21.53 -16.11 -12.03
N GLU A 150 -21.26 -14.83 -11.76
CA GLU A 150 -20.64 -13.89 -12.71
C GLU A 150 -19.10 -13.81 -12.58
N GLU A 151 -18.46 -14.67 -11.77
CA GLU A 151 -16.99 -14.64 -11.52
C GLU A 151 -16.15 -14.49 -12.80
N GLU A 152 -16.49 -15.23 -13.86
CA GLU A 152 -15.74 -15.16 -15.11
C GLU A 152 -15.85 -13.81 -15.81
N ALA A 153 -17.04 -13.19 -15.79
CA ALA A 153 -17.27 -11.90 -16.43
C ALA A 153 -16.46 -10.82 -15.70
N VAL A 154 -16.47 -10.85 -14.37
CA VAL A 154 -15.75 -9.87 -13.58
C VAL A 154 -14.23 -10.09 -13.63
N ALA A 155 -13.77 -11.34 -13.61
CA ALA A 155 -12.35 -11.67 -13.83
C ALA A 155 -11.84 -11.18 -15.19
N LYS A 156 -12.63 -11.32 -16.27
CA LYS A 156 -12.28 -10.78 -17.60
C LYS A 156 -12.16 -9.26 -17.59
N GLN A 157 -13.09 -8.56 -16.92
CA GLN A 157 -13.02 -7.10 -16.79
C GLN A 157 -11.73 -6.68 -16.08
N PHE A 158 -11.42 -7.32 -14.95
CA PHE A 158 -10.22 -7.01 -14.17
C PHE A 158 -8.92 -7.35 -14.89
N ALA A 159 -8.86 -8.46 -15.63
CA ALA A 159 -7.72 -8.78 -16.47
C ALA A 159 -7.50 -7.73 -17.58
N GLY A 160 -8.59 -7.20 -18.16
CA GLY A 160 -8.52 -6.09 -19.12
C GLY A 160 -7.97 -4.81 -18.50
N GLU A 161 -8.43 -4.47 -17.29
CA GLU A 161 -7.91 -3.35 -16.51
C GLU A 161 -6.41 -3.49 -16.21
N LEU A 162 -5.95 -4.70 -15.88
CA LEU A 162 -4.54 -4.99 -15.62
C LEU A 162 -3.67 -4.95 -16.87
N ASP A 163 -4.14 -5.47 -18.01
CA ASP A 163 -3.40 -5.42 -19.28
C ASP A 163 -3.26 -3.98 -19.82
N GLU A 164 -4.20 -3.09 -19.49
CA GLU A 164 -4.11 -1.67 -19.83
C GLU A 164 -2.92 -0.98 -19.12
N LEU A 165 -2.64 -1.33 -17.86
CA LEU A 165 -1.67 -0.62 -17.03
C LEU A 165 -0.23 -0.65 -17.61
N PRO A 166 0.37 -1.81 -17.94
CA PRO A 166 1.68 -1.85 -18.60
C PRO A 166 1.67 -1.19 -19.99
N ARG A 167 0.53 -1.20 -20.70
CA ARG A 167 0.41 -0.62 -22.04
C ARG A 167 0.41 0.91 -22.03
N ARG A 168 -0.12 1.55 -20.99
CA ARG A 168 -0.12 3.02 -20.85
C ARG A 168 1.29 3.62 -20.93
N SER A 169 2.28 2.92 -20.37
CA SER A 169 3.69 3.33 -20.44
C SER A 169 4.40 2.86 -21.73
N GLY A 170 3.67 2.36 -22.74
CA GLY A 170 4.22 1.83 -23.99
C GLY A 170 4.92 0.47 -23.86
N GLY A 171 4.74 -0.21 -22.73
CA GLY A 171 5.44 -1.45 -22.40
C GLY A 171 4.89 -2.67 -23.15
N LYS A 172 5.80 -3.48 -23.70
CA LYS A 172 5.49 -4.82 -24.26
C LYS A 172 5.71 -5.96 -23.27
N ASN A 173 6.34 -5.68 -22.12
CA ASN A 173 6.56 -6.70 -21.09
C ASN A 173 5.20 -7.11 -20.50
N ARG A 174 4.92 -8.42 -20.50
CA ARG A 174 3.68 -9.04 -19.97
C ARG A 174 3.94 -9.93 -18.77
N ARG A 175 5.15 -9.89 -18.21
CA ARG A 175 5.56 -10.69 -17.06
C ARG A 175 5.10 -10.02 -15.79
N LEU A 176 4.08 -10.58 -15.15
CA LEU A 176 3.47 -10.04 -13.94
C LEU A 176 3.75 -10.98 -12.77
N ALA A 177 4.43 -10.49 -11.75
CA ALA A 177 4.55 -11.23 -10.50
C ALA A 177 3.21 -11.26 -9.77
N VAL A 178 2.72 -12.42 -9.34
CA VAL A 178 1.47 -12.53 -8.57
C VAL A 178 1.74 -13.33 -7.30
N ASP A 179 1.28 -12.85 -6.14
CA ASP A 179 1.54 -13.52 -4.84
C ASP A 179 0.57 -14.68 -4.57
N ARG A 180 -0.73 -14.44 -4.70
CA ARG A 180 -1.82 -15.41 -4.65
C ARG A 180 -2.94 -14.92 -5.57
N ILE A 181 -3.76 -15.82 -6.11
CA ILE A 181 -4.81 -15.45 -7.07
C ILE A 181 -5.88 -16.54 -7.09
N GLU A 182 -7.13 -16.16 -7.33
CA GLU A 182 -8.22 -17.11 -7.54
C GLU A 182 -8.16 -17.71 -8.96
N VAL A 183 -8.73 -18.89 -9.14
CA VAL A 183 -8.66 -19.62 -10.41
C VAL A 183 -9.29 -18.85 -11.59
N PRO A 184 -10.47 -18.21 -11.46
CA PRO A 184 -11.05 -17.43 -12.55
C PRO A 184 -10.14 -16.28 -12.99
N ASP A 185 -9.55 -15.57 -12.02
CA ASP A 185 -8.63 -14.46 -12.28
C ASP A 185 -7.36 -14.93 -12.99
N LEU A 186 -6.77 -16.06 -12.55
CA LEU A 186 -5.59 -16.65 -13.21
C LEU A 186 -5.89 -16.97 -14.69
N ARG A 187 -7.03 -17.62 -14.96
CA ARG A 187 -7.45 -17.96 -16.32
C ARG A 187 -7.70 -16.72 -17.17
N ALA A 188 -8.26 -15.66 -16.59
CA ALA A 188 -8.50 -14.41 -17.28
C ALA A 188 -7.19 -13.69 -17.64
N LEU A 189 -6.18 -13.71 -16.76
CA LEU A 189 -4.84 -13.19 -17.05
C LEU A 189 -4.15 -13.96 -18.19
N ASP A 190 -4.24 -15.29 -18.18
CA ASP A 190 -3.71 -16.13 -19.26
C ASP A 190 -4.37 -15.78 -20.61
N ALA A 191 -5.69 -15.56 -20.62
CA ALA A 191 -6.46 -15.24 -21.82
C ALA A 191 -6.08 -13.89 -22.46
N VAL A 192 -5.60 -12.92 -21.67
CA VAL A 192 -5.10 -11.63 -22.18
C VAL A 192 -3.59 -11.64 -22.45
N GLY A 193 -2.92 -12.78 -22.28
CA GLY A 193 -1.50 -12.97 -22.59
C GLY A 193 -0.55 -12.42 -21.53
N ILE A 194 -0.99 -12.31 -20.27
CA ILE A 194 -0.12 -11.97 -19.13
C ILE A 194 0.60 -13.24 -18.67
N GLU A 195 1.94 -13.20 -18.65
CA GLU A 195 2.77 -14.28 -18.10
C GLU A 195 2.84 -14.14 -16.57
N VAL A 196 2.08 -14.96 -15.86
CA VAL A 196 2.07 -14.97 -14.39
C VAL A 196 3.37 -15.58 -13.86
N CYS A 197 4.14 -14.77 -13.14
CA CYS A 197 5.42 -15.10 -12.53
C CYS A 197 5.28 -15.26 -11.01
N ASN A 198 6.26 -15.91 -10.36
CA ASN A 198 6.27 -16.11 -8.92
C ASN A 198 6.42 -14.79 -8.14
N GLY A 199 5.31 -14.27 -7.60
CA GLY A 199 5.31 -13.06 -6.79
C GLY A 199 5.85 -13.26 -5.38
N MET A 200 5.63 -14.42 -4.76
CA MET A 200 6.15 -14.71 -3.42
C MET A 200 7.68 -14.60 -3.35
N GLN A 201 8.40 -15.10 -4.36
CA GLN A 201 9.85 -14.98 -4.44
C GLN A 201 10.31 -13.51 -4.47
N LEU A 202 9.62 -12.66 -5.24
CA LEU A 202 9.91 -11.25 -5.32
C LEU A 202 9.65 -10.55 -3.97
N ARG A 203 8.51 -10.87 -3.36
CA ARG A 203 8.04 -10.25 -2.11
C ARG A 203 8.92 -10.58 -0.92
N GLU A 204 9.28 -11.85 -0.74
CA GLU A 204 10.14 -12.26 0.37
C GLU A 204 11.54 -11.65 0.26
N ARG A 205 12.08 -11.50 -0.96
CA ARG A 205 13.35 -10.78 -1.19
C ARG A 205 13.23 -9.28 -0.91
N ALA A 206 12.12 -8.66 -1.30
CA ALA A 206 11.86 -7.25 -0.96
C ALA A 206 11.81 -7.03 0.56
N ARG A 207 11.14 -7.93 1.30
CA ARG A 207 10.93 -7.87 2.77
C ARG A 207 12.14 -8.36 3.59
N ALA A 208 13.08 -9.08 2.99
CA ALA A 208 14.21 -9.68 3.69
C ALA A 208 15.09 -8.63 4.39
N ILE A 209 15.44 -7.54 3.70
CA ILE A 209 16.30 -6.49 4.26
C ILE A 209 15.40 -5.41 4.86
N LYS A 210 15.43 -5.33 6.20
CA LYS A 210 14.78 -4.27 6.96
C LYS A 210 15.73 -3.08 6.92
N GLY A 211 15.21 -1.91 6.69
CA GLY A 211 16.07 -0.77 6.45
C GLY A 211 16.94 -0.43 7.65
N CYS A 212 18.26 -0.57 7.55
CA CYS A 212 19.23 -0.35 8.63
C CYS A 212 19.40 1.12 9.10
N GLY A 213 18.41 1.99 8.86
CA GLY A 213 18.41 3.32 9.46
C GLY A 213 18.02 3.23 10.93
N ARG A 214 18.64 4.06 11.78
CA ARG A 214 18.30 4.26 13.21
C ARG A 214 16.79 4.43 13.46
N ASP A 215 16.04 4.82 12.42
CA ASP A 215 14.62 5.15 12.44
C ASP A 215 13.68 3.93 12.29
N GLN A 216 14.06 2.82 11.65
CA GLN A 216 13.13 1.71 11.38
C GLN A 216 13.25 0.53 12.36
N CYS A 217 14.41 0.38 13.01
CA CYS A 217 14.77 -0.86 13.70
C CYS A 217 14.43 -0.89 15.20
N HIS A 218 14.10 0.25 15.83
CA HIS A 218 14.05 0.31 17.29
C HIS A 218 12.63 0.14 17.87
N ALA A 219 11.59 0.69 17.23
CA ALA A 219 10.23 0.64 17.78
C ALA A 219 9.38 -0.55 17.29
N LEU A 220 9.55 -0.99 16.05
CA LEU A 220 8.57 -1.92 15.43
C LEU A 220 8.92 -3.42 15.54
N LEU A 221 10.19 -3.80 15.70
CA LEU A 221 10.60 -5.21 15.79
C LEU A 221 11.91 -5.38 16.57
N ALA A 222 11.83 -5.44 17.90
CA ALA A 222 12.97 -5.82 18.74
C ALA A 222 13.46 -7.27 18.51
N SER A 223 12.75 -8.09 17.72
CA SER A 223 13.04 -9.52 17.55
C SER A 223 13.99 -9.88 16.40
N ASN A 224 14.26 -8.98 15.44
CA ASN A 224 15.00 -9.33 14.20
C ASN A 224 16.22 -8.42 13.90
N LEU A 225 16.93 -7.96 14.94
CA LEU A 225 18.11 -7.10 14.81
C LEU A 225 19.38 -7.80 14.27
N ARG A 226 19.35 -9.11 13.97
CA ARG A 226 20.56 -9.86 13.57
C ARG A 226 21.03 -9.55 12.14
N ASP A 227 20.14 -9.16 11.24
CA ASP A 227 20.48 -9.00 9.81
C ASP A 227 20.89 -7.58 9.40
N CYS A 228 20.84 -6.58 10.30
CA CYS A 228 21.24 -5.21 9.99
C CYS A 228 22.76 -4.93 10.13
N ARG A 229 23.57 -5.95 10.47
CA ARG A 229 25.03 -5.83 10.70
C ARG A 229 25.91 -6.45 9.61
N ARG A 230 25.41 -6.62 8.39
CA ARG A 230 26.22 -7.05 7.24
C ARG A 230 26.10 -6.07 6.08
#